data_AF-A0A5D0IBS2-F1
#
_entry.id   AF-A0A5D0IBS2-F1
#
_cell.length_a   1.000
_cell.length_b   1.000
_cell.length_c   1.000
_cell.angle_alpha   90.00
_cell.angle_beta   90.00
_cell.angle_gamma   90.00
#
_symmetry.space_group_name_H-M   'P 1'
#
loop_
_entity.id
_entity.type
_entity.pdbx_description
1 polymer ?
#
loop_
_entity_poly.entity_id
_entity_poly.type
_entity_poly.pdbx_seq_one_letter_code
_entity_poly.pdbx_strand_id
1 'polypeptide(L)'
;KMFNAESNTHINCYTNKTYYYINVGSGFGKRISAFVQPTAAANQQINTFHDYKFHEKDEYNLAFLGRRWFGDRFDIENTKTFTFNMPDLVTTQPVNLKVYVAAVSPVVSTMELIVNGNSVTGINMPANSDRVLATQGSYIGDVNVNTNEIEVTLNYNNQGNPSAVAYVDYISVEAERLLNFNGKQFQFTNKNVAIASGIGQYNISNASDVSEVWDVSDIYNVTNFVPTEPANNLTFKANLGEAKTYVAVTSKDYFTPSYDRNTTVVNQNIKGTIFNDANGNFKDIDYLIVAPANMVSQAERLAEINRGQYNLNVKVLSLEQIYTEFSTGNQDVGAIRNVVKYIYDNASAPANRIKYLCLLGDASFDYKDRINNNTNIVPSWYSYNSFSLTDSFVSDDFYGMMDDTEGNMNTSNKLDIAVGRILAKTPQQAKEMVDKVASYYTKESFGAWRNNFVLVSDDVDKDWEGILQETTDEIGNLVSNEKSFINSVKIHTDAYQQESSAGGDRYPQVNTAFVNAVDNGALVVNYFGHGGEDG
;
A
#
# COMPACT_ATOMS: atom_id res chain seq x y z
N LYS A 1 0.24 14.56 9.84
CA LYS A 1 -0.35 13.41 9.12
C LYS A 1 -1.53 13.94 8.33
N MET A 2 -1.59 13.71 7.03
CA MET A 2 -2.68 14.18 6.17
C MET A 2 -3.52 12.98 5.76
N PHE A 3 -4.82 13.20 5.59
CA PHE A 3 -5.73 12.23 5.00
C PHE A 3 -5.30 11.93 3.55
N ASN A 4 -5.13 10.65 3.22
CA ASN A 4 -4.93 10.19 1.86
C ASN A 4 -6.29 9.84 1.26
N ALA A 5 -6.75 10.62 0.28
CA ALA A 5 -8.07 10.44 -0.32
C ALA A 5 -8.16 9.19 -1.22
N GLU A 6 -7.07 8.79 -1.87
CA GLU A 6 -7.04 7.62 -2.77
C GLU A 6 -7.24 6.31 -2.00
N SER A 7 -6.57 6.19 -0.86
CA SER A 7 -6.62 5.03 0.03
C SER A 7 -7.47 5.28 1.27
N ASN A 8 -8.28 6.34 1.31
CA ASN A 8 -9.20 6.67 2.40
C ASN A 8 -8.66 6.42 3.83
N THR A 9 -7.45 6.89 4.14
CA THR A 9 -6.70 6.57 5.38
C THR A 9 -5.83 7.74 5.84
N HIS A 10 -5.51 7.81 7.13
CA HIS A 10 -4.53 8.75 7.70
C HIS A 10 -3.18 8.09 8.01
N ILE A 11 -3.07 6.78 7.80
CA ILE A 11 -1.89 5.99 8.12
C ILE A 11 -1.23 5.54 6.83
N ASN A 12 0.04 5.91 6.66
CA ASN A 12 0.84 5.38 5.55
C ASN A 12 1.01 3.87 5.73
N CYS A 13 0.66 3.04 4.75
CA CYS A 13 0.65 1.59 4.92
C CYS A 13 2.04 0.95 5.01
N TYR A 14 3.11 1.66 4.64
CA TYR A 14 4.48 1.14 4.56
C TYR A 14 5.39 1.54 5.72
N THR A 15 5.20 2.73 6.30
CA THR A 15 6.09 3.25 7.35
C THR A 15 5.36 4.15 8.34
N ASN A 16 5.86 4.18 9.58
CA ASN A 16 5.46 5.14 10.62
C ASN A 16 6.50 6.25 10.83
N LYS A 17 7.57 6.25 10.03
CA LYS A 17 8.72 7.14 10.14
C LYS A 17 8.87 7.98 8.87
N THR A 18 9.42 9.17 9.02
CA THR A 18 9.94 9.98 7.91
C THR A 18 11.42 10.18 8.16
N TYR A 19 12.26 9.67 7.27
CA TYR A 19 13.70 9.85 7.33
C TYR A 19 14.11 11.14 6.61
N TYR A 20 15.15 11.79 7.13
CA TYR A 20 15.80 12.93 6.50
C TYR A 20 17.30 12.67 6.49
N TYR A 21 17.94 12.86 5.34
CA TYR A 21 19.39 12.76 5.23
C TYR A 21 20.02 14.12 5.48
N ILE A 22 21.00 14.15 6.38
CA ILE A 22 21.76 15.36 6.71
C ILE A 22 23.15 15.21 6.13
N ASN A 23 23.51 16.10 5.22
CA ASN A 23 24.87 16.29 4.76
C ASN A 23 25.45 17.54 5.44
N VAL A 24 26.57 17.39 6.14
CA VAL A 24 27.30 18.51 6.75
C VAL A 24 28.41 18.94 5.81
N GLY A 25 28.16 20.01 5.04
CA GLY A 25 29.11 20.61 4.10
C GLY A 25 29.67 21.96 4.59
N SER A 26 30.54 22.57 3.78
CA SER A 26 31.20 23.85 4.09
C SER A 26 30.35 25.10 3.81
N GLY A 27 29.18 24.95 3.18
CA GLY A 27 28.29 26.06 2.80
C GLY A 27 26.98 26.05 3.57
N PHE A 28 26.26 27.17 3.53
CA PHE A 28 24.90 27.24 4.03
C PHE A 28 23.94 26.56 3.04
N GLY A 29 23.12 25.63 3.54
CA GLY A 29 21.98 25.11 2.77
C GLY A 29 20.91 26.19 2.52
N LYS A 30 19.85 25.83 1.81
CA LYS A 30 18.67 26.70 1.60
C LYS A 30 18.19 27.28 2.94
N ARG A 31 17.86 28.57 2.95
CA ARG A 31 17.34 29.28 4.12
C ARG A 31 15.89 29.68 3.88
N ILE A 32 15.08 29.67 4.93
CA ILE A 32 13.72 30.22 4.90
C ILE A 32 13.84 31.73 4.68
N SER A 33 13.10 32.23 3.70
CA SER A 33 13.01 33.66 3.40
C SER A 33 11.69 34.24 3.88
N ALA A 34 11.65 35.54 4.15
CA ALA A 34 10.41 36.20 4.53
C ALA A 34 9.38 36.21 3.37
N PHE A 35 8.10 35.96 3.66
CA PHE A 35 7.04 36.19 2.67
C PHE A 35 6.63 37.67 2.62
N VAL A 36 6.29 38.13 1.41
CA VAL A 36 5.89 39.51 1.17
C VAL A 36 4.41 39.68 1.46
N GLN A 37 4.10 40.51 2.46
CA GLN A 37 2.71 40.85 2.77
C GLN A 37 2.14 41.87 1.77
N PRO A 38 0.86 41.76 1.39
CA PRO A 38 0.18 42.78 0.59
C PRO A 38 0.10 44.13 1.32
N THR A 39 0.31 45.23 0.59
CA THR A 39 0.32 46.59 1.17
C THR A 39 -1.08 47.20 1.31
N ALA A 40 -2.04 46.80 0.48
CA ALA A 40 -3.40 47.31 0.52
C ALA A 40 -4.15 46.91 1.82
N ALA A 41 -5.26 47.60 2.08
CA ALA A 41 -6.11 47.31 3.23
C ALA A 41 -6.74 45.91 3.09
N ALA A 42 -6.90 45.21 4.22
CA ALA A 42 -7.54 43.90 4.22
C ALA A 42 -9.04 44.03 3.96
N ASN A 43 -9.56 43.18 3.08
CA ASN A 43 -10.99 43.04 2.77
C ASN A 43 -11.69 42.15 3.81
N GLN A 44 -10.96 41.22 4.41
CA GLN A 44 -11.48 40.21 5.31
C GLN A 44 -10.59 40.04 6.53
N GLN A 45 -11.21 39.90 7.70
CA GLN A 45 -10.54 39.51 8.93
C GLN A 45 -10.69 37.99 9.10
N ILE A 46 -9.57 37.31 9.33
CA ILE A 46 -9.51 35.87 9.50
C ILE A 46 -9.12 35.62 10.95
N ASN A 47 -10.11 35.24 11.76
CA ASN A 47 -9.97 34.98 13.19
C ASN A 47 -10.18 33.51 13.53
N THR A 48 -10.34 32.66 12.53
CA THR A 48 -10.67 31.24 12.67
C THR A 48 -9.89 30.39 11.67
N PHE A 49 -9.81 29.10 11.95
CA PHE A 49 -9.25 28.10 11.07
C PHE A 49 -10.01 26.77 11.22
N HIS A 50 -9.86 25.89 10.24
CA HIS A 50 -10.41 24.54 10.28
C HIS A 50 -9.33 23.61 10.80
N ASP A 51 -9.57 23.01 11.96
CA ASP A 51 -8.70 22.00 12.56
C ASP A 51 -9.26 20.61 12.28
N TYR A 52 -8.36 19.65 12.13
CA TYR A 52 -8.68 18.29 11.74
C TYR A 52 -8.02 17.29 12.68
N LYS A 53 -8.83 16.48 13.35
CA LYS A 53 -8.35 15.39 14.21
C LYS A 53 -8.98 14.08 13.79
N PHE A 54 -8.25 12.99 14.01
CA PHE A 54 -8.72 11.66 13.69
C PHE A 54 -8.24 10.65 14.72
N HIS A 55 -8.96 9.54 14.79
CA HIS A 55 -8.61 8.32 15.48
C HIS A 55 -8.64 7.19 14.47
N GLU A 56 -7.49 6.56 14.26
CA GLU A 56 -7.29 5.45 13.32
C GLU A 56 -6.15 4.60 13.86
N LYS A 57 -6.28 3.27 13.78
CA LYS A 57 -5.27 2.31 14.20
C LYS A 57 -5.23 1.13 13.24
N ASP A 58 -4.03 0.70 12.89
CA ASP A 58 -3.81 -0.48 12.07
C ASP A 58 -3.52 -1.71 12.96
N GLU A 59 -4.55 -2.37 13.50
CA GLU A 59 -4.39 -3.54 14.38
C GLU A 59 -4.78 -4.86 13.71
N TYR A 60 -5.84 -4.84 12.90
CA TYR A 60 -6.45 -6.03 12.29
C TYR A 60 -6.63 -5.85 10.79
N ASN A 61 -6.15 -6.81 9.99
CA ASN A 61 -6.64 -7.02 8.63
C ASN A 61 -7.73 -8.11 8.69
N LEU A 62 -8.96 -7.80 8.27
CA LEU A 62 -10.13 -8.63 8.58
C LEU A 62 -10.20 -9.92 7.76
N ALA A 63 -9.54 -9.97 6.62
CA ALA A 63 -9.60 -11.10 5.69
C ALA A 63 -8.22 -11.68 5.34
N PHE A 64 -7.13 -11.10 5.89
CA PHE A 64 -5.75 -11.36 5.46
C PHE A 64 -5.51 -11.07 3.97
N LEU A 65 -6.27 -10.12 3.42
CA LEU A 65 -6.28 -9.70 2.01
C LEU A 65 -6.20 -8.18 1.92
N GLY A 66 -5.65 -7.67 0.81
CA GLY A 66 -5.58 -6.24 0.55
C GLY A 66 -4.78 -5.44 1.61
N ARG A 67 -4.85 -4.11 1.53
CA ARG A 67 -4.03 -3.20 2.36
C ARG A 67 -4.77 -2.52 3.51
N ARG A 68 -6.07 -2.77 3.72
CA ARG A 68 -6.82 -2.11 4.79
C ARG A 68 -6.58 -2.75 6.14
N TRP A 69 -6.47 -1.90 7.15
CA TRP A 69 -6.33 -2.28 8.53
C TRP A 69 -7.37 -1.53 9.36
N PHE A 70 -7.76 -2.15 10.46
CA PHE A 70 -8.82 -1.67 11.33
C PHE A 70 -8.35 -1.75 12.78
N GLY A 71 -8.94 -0.93 13.63
CA GLY A 71 -8.68 -0.87 15.06
C GLY A 71 -9.90 -1.18 15.89
N ASP A 72 -9.68 -1.22 17.20
CA ASP A 72 -10.74 -1.08 18.21
C ASP A 72 -11.90 -2.07 18.05
N ARG A 73 -11.59 -3.35 17.93
CA ARG A 73 -12.51 -4.49 17.87
C ARG A 73 -13.67 -4.47 18.90
N PHE A 74 -14.91 -4.65 18.46
CA PHE A 74 -16.14 -4.78 19.25
C PHE A 74 -16.64 -6.23 19.25
N ASP A 75 -16.46 -6.93 20.37
CA ASP A 75 -16.92 -8.30 20.58
C ASP A 75 -17.50 -8.52 21.99
N ILE A 76 -16.64 -8.49 23.02
CA ILE A 76 -17.01 -8.58 24.43
C ILE A 76 -17.45 -7.19 24.92
N GLU A 77 -16.68 -6.17 24.55
CA GLU A 77 -17.02 -4.76 24.78
C GLU A 77 -17.68 -4.18 23.53
N ASN A 78 -19.00 -4.04 23.58
CA ASN A 78 -19.81 -3.53 22.46
C ASN A 78 -19.95 -2.01 22.45
N THR A 79 -19.46 -1.30 23.46
CA THR A 79 -19.56 0.15 23.53
C THR A 79 -18.17 0.75 23.75
N LYS A 80 -17.76 1.70 22.90
CA LYS A 80 -16.48 2.41 23.04
C LYS A 80 -16.66 3.90 22.80
N THR A 81 -15.93 4.70 23.56
CA THR A 81 -15.95 6.16 23.48
C THR A 81 -14.59 6.69 23.04
N PHE A 82 -14.61 7.59 22.07
CA PHE A 82 -13.43 8.26 21.51
C PHE A 82 -13.55 9.76 21.75
N THR A 83 -12.56 10.36 22.40
CA THR A 83 -12.61 11.76 22.84
C THR A 83 -11.69 12.63 21.98
N PHE A 84 -12.26 13.69 21.40
CA PHE A 84 -11.54 14.67 20.60
C PHE A 84 -11.57 16.04 21.28
N ASN A 85 -10.42 16.50 21.75
CA ASN A 85 -10.31 17.85 22.31
C ASN A 85 -10.07 18.89 21.20
N MET A 86 -11.04 19.77 20.96
CA MET A 86 -11.00 20.90 20.03
C MET A 86 -11.07 22.23 20.81
N PRO A 87 -9.95 22.74 21.36
CA PRO A 87 -9.97 23.95 22.19
C PRO A 87 -10.39 25.19 21.39
N ASP A 88 -11.06 26.16 22.01
CA ASP A 88 -11.51 27.39 21.32
C ASP A 88 -12.46 27.10 20.13
N LEU A 89 -13.34 26.12 20.30
CA LEU A 89 -14.33 25.73 19.29
C LEU A 89 -15.33 26.86 19.01
N VAL A 90 -15.64 27.10 17.73
CA VAL A 90 -16.73 28.00 17.31
C VAL A 90 -18.05 27.23 17.36
N THR A 91 -18.72 27.24 18.52
CA THR A 91 -19.93 26.43 18.79
C THR A 91 -21.18 26.82 18.00
N THR A 92 -21.14 27.93 17.26
CA THR A 92 -22.22 28.33 16.33
C THR A 92 -22.13 27.63 14.97
N GLN A 93 -21.03 26.95 14.69
CA GLN A 93 -20.82 26.14 13.49
C GLN A 93 -20.84 24.65 13.84
N PRO A 94 -21.44 23.79 13.01
CA PRO A 94 -21.36 22.36 13.23
C PRO A 94 -19.93 21.84 12.98
N VAL A 95 -19.62 20.67 13.56
CA VAL A 95 -18.40 19.92 13.21
C VAL A 95 -18.71 18.93 12.10
N ASN A 96 -17.78 18.75 11.17
CA ASN A 96 -17.88 17.70 10.17
C ASN A 96 -17.33 16.39 10.75
N LEU A 97 -18.20 15.41 10.96
CA LEU A 97 -17.87 14.12 11.53
C LEU A 97 -17.90 13.04 10.44
N LYS A 98 -16.84 12.24 10.39
CA LYS A 98 -16.79 11.01 9.60
C LYS A 98 -16.51 9.83 10.50
N VAL A 99 -17.27 8.76 10.32
CA VAL A 99 -17.10 7.49 11.04
C VAL A 99 -17.17 6.38 10.02
N TYR A 100 -16.12 5.59 9.91
CA TYR A 100 -16.07 4.39 9.08
C TYR A 100 -15.87 3.18 9.98
N VAL A 101 -16.72 2.17 9.80
CA VAL A 101 -16.71 0.93 10.57
C VAL A 101 -16.85 -0.25 9.63
N ALA A 102 -16.36 -1.41 10.07
CA ALA A 102 -16.50 -2.66 9.36
C ALA A 102 -16.97 -3.77 10.29
N ALA A 103 -17.63 -4.79 9.75
CA ALA A 103 -18.05 -5.97 10.49
C ALA A 103 -17.73 -7.26 9.74
N VAL A 104 -17.32 -8.26 10.52
CA VAL A 104 -17.29 -9.67 10.14
C VAL A 104 -18.48 -10.30 10.84
N SER A 105 -19.59 -10.48 10.12
CA SER A 105 -20.86 -10.89 10.73
C SER A 105 -21.73 -11.68 9.73
N PRO A 106 -22.22 -12.89 10.09
CA PRO A 106 -23.15 -13.66 9.25
C PRO A 106 -24.59 -13.13 9.27
N VAL A 107 -24.85 -12.07 10.04
CA VAL A 107 -26.15 -11.40 10.10
C VAL A 107 -25.96 -9.90 9.90
N VAL A 108 -27.02 -9.22 9.46
CA VAL A 108 -27.02 -7.75 9.40
C VAL A 108 -26.82 -7.21 10.82
N SER A 109 -25.87 -6.30 10.98
CA SER A 109 -25.52 -5.69 12.26
C SER A 109 -25.55 -4.17 12.16
N THR A 110 -25.57 -3.48 13.30
CA THR A 110 -25.63 -2.01 13.31
C THR A 110 -24.68 -1.42 14.34
N MET A 111 -24.08 -0.28 14.01
CA MET A 111 -23.31 0.55 14.94
C MET A 111 -24.09 1.84 15.23
N GLU A 112 -24.60 2.00 16.45
CA GLU A 112 -25.19 3.26 16.87
C GLU A 112 -24.08 4.30 17.13
N LEU A 113 -24.22 5.47 16.51
CA LEU A 113 -23.34 6.61 16.65
C LEU A 113 -23.98 7.63 17.60
N ILE A 114 -23.31 7.92 18.70
CA ILE A 114 -23.72 8.87 19.72
C ILE A 114 -22.64 9.95 19.83
N VAL A 115 -23.03 11.22 19.85
CA VAL A 115 -22.11 12.36 20.03
C VAL A 115 -22.55 13.18 21.24
N ASN A 116 -21.64 13.37 22.20
CA ASN A 116 -21.90 14.06 23.47
C ASN A 116 -23.20 13.59 24.16
N GLY A 117 -23.43 12.27 24.16
CA GLY A 117 -24.61 11.63 24.75
C GLY A 117 -25.89 11.68 23.91
N ASN A 118 -25.89 12.32 22.73
CA ASN A 118 -27.05 12.38 21.84
C ASN A 118 -26.90 11.37 20.69
N SER A 119 -27.91 10.52 20.47
CA SER A 119 -27.92 9.59 19.34
C SER A 119 -28.02 10.37 18.02
N VAL A 120 -27.09 10.12 17.10
CA VAL A 120 -27.02 10.75 15.78
C VAL A 120 -27.69 9.85 14.74
N THR A 121 -27.26 8.59 14.66
CA THR A 121 -27.78 7.61 13.70
C THR A 121 -27.35 6.17 14.03
N GLY A 122 -27.93 5.19 13.34
CA GLY A 122 -27.43 3.81 13.28
C GLY A 122 -26.78 3.53 11.93
N ILE A 123 -25.50 3.17 11.93
CA ILE A 123 -24.75 2.76 10.74
C ILE A 123 -25.02 1.27 10.50
N ASN A 124 -25.63 0.93 9.37
CA ASN A 124 -25.92 -0.46 9.00
C ASN A 124 -24.70 -1.13 8.35
N MET A 125 -24.41 -2.37 8.73
CA MET A 125 -23.40 -3.23 8.11
C MET A 125 -24.08 -4.54 7.68
N PRO A 126 -24.15 -4.83 6.36
CA PRO A 126 -24.76 -6.06 5.86
C PRO A 126 -24.09 -7.34 6.37
N ALA A 127 -24.81 -8.47 6.27
CA ALA A 127 -24.20 -9.78 6.51
C ALA A 127 -23.10 -10.08 5.48
N ASN A 128 -22.07 -10.80 5.91
CA ASN A 128 -21.05 -11.36 5.04
C ASN A 128 -21.60 -12.55 4.23
N SER A 129 -20.85 -12.99 3.22
CA SER A 129 -21.21 -14.10 2.33
C SER A 129 -19.97 -14.93 2.01
N ASP A 130 -20.13 -16.04 1.29
CA ASP A 130 -19.01 -16.93 0.94
C ASP A 130 -17.87 -16.21 0.20
N ARG A 131 -18.16 -15.15 -0.56
CA ARG A 131 -17.15 -14.38 -1.31
C ARG A 131 -16.75 -13.07 -0.64
N VAL A 132 -17.60 -12.53 0.22
CA VAL A 132 -17.40 -11.23 0.88
C VAL A 132 -17.25 -11.50 2.36
N LEU A 133 -16.02 -11.48 2.88
CA LEU A 133 -15.67 -11.92 4.22
C LEU A 133 -15.96 -10.87 5.30
N ALA A 134 -16.01 -9.59 4.91
CA ALA A 134 -16.37 -8.47 5.77
C ALA A 134 -17.17 -7.42 5.00
N THR A 135 -17.95 -6.61 5.71
CA THR A 135 -18.71 -5.50 5.14
C THR A 135 -18.41 -4.21 5.88
N GLN A 136 -18.74 -3.07 5.29
CA GLN A 136 -18.54 -1.76 5.93
C GLN A 136 -19.82 -0.94 5.97
N GLY A 137 -19.84 0.00 6.91
CA GLY A 137 -20.80 1.09 6.98
C GLY A 137 -20.07 2.39 7.31
N SER A 138 -20.70 3.52 6.99
CA SER A 138 -20.13 4.82 7.34
C SER A 138 -21.19 5.87 7.63
N TYR A 139 -20.78 6.90 8.36
CA TYR A 139 -21.49 8.16 8.51
C TYR A 139 -20.56 9.30 8.08
N ILE A 140 -21.09 10.24 7.30
CA ILE A 140 -20.42 11.49 6.92
C ILE A 140 -21.47 12.58 7.04
N GLY A 141 -21.28 13.52 7.96
CA GLY A 141 -22.25 14.57 8.17
C GLY A 141 -21.84 15.60 9.21
N ASP A 142 -22.64 16.65 9.27
CA ASP A 142 -22.44 17.76 10.18
C ASP A 142 -23.22 17.53 11.48
N VAL A 143 -22.55 17.71 12.63
CA VAL A 143 -23.11 17.53 13.97
C VAL A 143 -22.91 18.80 14.78
N ASN A 144 -23.99 19.29 15.39
CA ASN A 144 -23.90 20.42 16.31
C ASN A 144 -23.36 19.96 17.66
N VAL A 145 -22.30 20.61 18.14
CA VAL A 145 -21.70 20.35 19.46
C VAL A 145 -21.46 21.68 20.17
N ASN A 146 -21.47 21.67 21.50
CA ASN A 146 -21.41 22.88 22.34
C ASN A 146 -20.25 22.89 23.34
N THR A 147 -19.36 21.91 23.27
CA THR A 147 -18.20 21.73 24.15
C THR A 147 -16.93 21.59 23.32
N ASN A 148 -15.79 22.03 23.87
CA ASN A 148 -14.48 21.82 23.25
C ASN A 148 -14.11 20.34 23.20
N GLU A 149 -14.53 19.56 24.20
CA GLU A 149 -14.36 18.12 24.21
C GLU A 149 -15.56 17.47 23.50
N ILE A 150 -15.28 16.72 22.43
CA ILE A 150 -16.27 16.01 21.63
C ILE A 150 -16.09 14.52 21.89
N GLU A 151 -17.09 13.90 22.51
CA GLU A 151 -17.14 12.46 22.75
C GLU A 151 -17.95 11.79 21.66
N VAL A 152 -17.28 10.90 20.91
CA VAL A 152 -17.90 10.04 19.90
C VAL A 152 -18.01 8.63 20.48
N THR A 153 -19.22 8.21 20.82
CA THR A 153 -19.49 6.88 21.34
C THR A 153 -20.08 6.00 20.25
N LEU A 154 -19.51 4.82 20.07
CA LEU A 154 -19.97 3.79 19.16
C LEU A 154 -20.53 2.62 19.97
N ASN A 155 -21.76 2.22 19.69
CA ASN A 155 -22.43 1.11 20.35
C ASN A 155 -22.87 0.05 19.33
N TYR A 156 -22.21 -1.10 19.35
CA TYR A 156 -22.39 -2.17 18.39
C TYR A 156 -23.52 -3.11 18.80
N ASN A 157 -24.44 -3.37 17.88
CA ASN A 157 -25.50 -4.36 18.02
C ASN A 157 -25.26 -5.52 17.04
N ASN A 158 -24.79 -6.63 17.59
CA ASN A 158 -24.51 -7.88 16.88
C ASN A 158 -25.74 -8.79 16.70
N GLN A 159 -26.95 -8.30 17.00
CA GLN A 159 -28.21 -9.06 16.96
C GLN A 159 -28.20 -10.34 17.81
N GLY A 160 -27.39 -10.35 18.89
CA GLY A 160 -27.24 -11.52 19.76
C GLY A 160 -26.36 -12.63 19.19
N ASN A 161 -25.70 -12.42 18.05
CA ASN A 161 -24.77 -13.38 17.49
C ASN A 161 -23.34 -13.15 18.03
N PRO A 162 -22.79 -14.05 18.86
CA PRO A 162 -21.47 -13.87 19.46
C PRO A 162 -20.30 -14.01 18.47
N SER A 163 -20.51 -14.56 17.26
CA SER A 163 -19.47 -14.62 16.22
C SER A 163 -19.39 -13.33 15.39
N ALA A 164 -20.38 -12.44 15.51
CA ALA A 164 -20.40 -11.18 14.79
C ALA A 164 -19.56 -10.14 15.53
N VAL A 165 -18.54 -9.61 14.86
CA VAL A 165 -17.55 -8.68 15.42
C VAL A 165 -17.46 -7.45 14.52
N ALA A 166 -17.37 -6.26 15.12
CA ALA A 166 -17.15 -5.00 14.40
C ALA A 166 -15.80 -4.36 14.74
N TYR A 167 -15.37 -3.41 13.91
CA TYR A 167 -14.09 -2.71 14.03
C TYR A 167 -14.24 -1.25 13.57
N VAL A 168 -13.41 -0.37 14.10
CA VAL A 168 -13.25 1.00 13.59
C VAL A 168 -12.24 0.98 12.45
N ASP A 169 -12.60 1.54 11.30
CA ASP A 169 -11.62 1.93 10.29
C ASP A 169 -10.98 3.23 10.76
N TYR A 170 -11.73 4.33 10.73
CA TYR A 170 -11.35 5.58 11.39
C TYR A 170 -12.55 6.42 11.81
N ILE A 171 -12.29 7.34 12.73
CA ILE A 171 -13.17 8.44 13.12
C ILE A 171 -12.42 9.74 12.86
N SER A 172 -13.03 10.71 12.20
CA SER A 172 -12.43 12.04 12.05
C SER A 172 -13.40 13.16 12.36
N VAL A 173 -12.91 14.17 13.05
CA VAL A 173 -13.63 15.39 13.39
C VAL A 173 -12.89 16.57 12.77
N GLU A 174 -13.57 17.32 11.94
CA GLU A 174 -13.13 18.62 11.46
C GLU A 174 -14.00 19.71 12.06
N ALA A 175 -13.38 20.76 12.59
CA ALA A 175 -14.10 21.80 13.31
C ALA A 175 -13.49 23.18 13.06
N GLU A 176 -14.35 24.21 13.01
CA GLU A 176 -13.87 25.59 13.01
C GLU A 176 -13.50 26.05 14.43
N ARG A 177 -12.26 26.50 14.59
CA ARG A 177 -11.69 26.95 15.87
C ARG A 177 -11.21 28.39 15.74
N LEU A 178 -11.24 29.14 16.83
CA LEU A 178 -10.64 30.48 16.88
C LEU A 178 -9.12 30.38 16.69
N LEU A 179 -8.53 31.34 15.96
CA LEU A 179 -7.09 31.51 15.84
C LEU A 179 -6.51 32.03 17.16
N ASN A 180 -6.37 31.12 18.11
CA ASN A 180 -5.89 31.40 19.46
C ASN A 180 -4.67 30.54 19.77
N PHE A 181 -3.54 31.17 20.06
CA PHE A 181 -2.32 30.45 20.43
C PHE A 181 -2.44 29.92 21.86
N ASN A 182 -2.17 28.63 22.04
CA ASN A 182 -2.38 27.90 23.29
C ASN A 182 -1.08 27.40 23.93
N GLY A 183 0.06 27.99 23.56
CA GLY A 183 1.37 27.64 24.12
C GLY A 183 2.16 26.57 23.34
N LYS A 184 1.58 25.97 22.31
CA LYS A 184 2.20 24.96 21.45
C LYS A 184 2.21 25.37 19.99
N GLN A 185 3.14 24.82 19.23
CA GLN A 185 3.13 24.98 17.78
C GLN A 185 1.86 24.34 17.21
N PHE A 186 1.20 25.05 16.29
CA PHE A 186 0.04 24.49 15.61
C PHE A 186 -0.02 24.92 14.15
N GLN A 187 -0.46 23.99 13.31
CA GLN A 187 -0.75 24.24 11.91
C GLN A 187 -2.19 24.75 11.79
N PHE A 188 -2.43 25.71 10.90
CA PHE A 188 -3.76 26.24 10.64
C PHE A 188 -3.99 26.51 9.15
N THR A 189 -5.20 26.18 8.70
CA THR A 189 -5.71 26.41 7.34
C THR A 189 -7.14 26.93 7.46
N ASN A 190 -7.52 27.92 6.66
CA ASN A 190 -8.91 28.37 6.58
C ASN A 190 -9.46 28.04 5.19
N LYS A 191 -10.43 27.12 5.10
CA LYS A 191 -10.98 26.65 3.82
C LYS A 191 -11.70 27.74 3.03
N ASN A 192 -12.27 28.73 3.72
CA ASN A 192 -12.99 29.84 3.10
C ASN A 192 -12.04 30.78 2.33
N VAL A 193 -10.74 30.77 2.64
CA VAL A 193 -9.73 31.60 1.98
C VAL A 193 -9.50 31.19 0.53
N ALA A 194 -9.56 29.88 0.23
CA ALA A 194 -9.30 29.36 -1.11
C ALA A 194 -10.36 29.80 -2.13
N ILE A 195 -11.58 30.12 -1.68
CA ILE A 195 -12.70 30.55 -2.54
C ILE A 195 -13.01 32.05 -2.41
N ALA A 196 -12.27 32.78 -1.55
CA ALA A 196 -12.42 34.21 -1.35
C ALA A 196 -11.56 35.01 -2.35
N SER A 197 -11.69 36.33 -2.34
CA SER A 197 -10.89 37.24 -3.17
C SER A 197 -10.43 38.46 -2.39
N GLY A 198 -9.35 39.10 -2.85
CA GLY A 198 -8.76 40.27 -2.19
C GLY A 198 -7.69 39.89 -1.17
N ILE A 199 -7.58 40.68 -0.10
CA ILE A 199 -6.55 40.53 0.94
C ILE A 199 -7.21 40.16 2.26
N GLY A 200 -6.73 39.08 2.88
CA GLY A 200 -7.09 38.70 4.25
C GLY A 200 -6.05 39.15 5.25
N GLN A 201 -6.51 39.58 6.42
CA GLN A 201 -5.66 39.74 7.60
C GLN A 201 -5.95 38.61 8.58
N TYR A 202 -4.94 37.79 8.85
CA TYR A 202 -4.99 36.81 9.94
C TYR A 202 -4.72 37.51 11.25
N ASN A 203 -5.52 37.19 12.27
CA ASN A 203 -5.33 37.69 13.63
C ASN A 203 -5.22 36.49 14.58
N ILE A 204 -4.03 36.33 15.18
CA ILE A 204 -3.74 35.28 16.14
C ILE A 204 -3.75 35.90 17.54
N SER A 205 -4.70 35.51 18.38
CA SER A 205 -4.76 35.94 19.78
C SER A 205 -3.81 35.14 20.67
N ASN A 206 -3.45 35.72 21.83
CA ASN A 206 -2.51 35.16 22.81
C ASN A 206 -1.14 34.79 22.21
N ALA A 207 -0.71 35.54 21.18
CA ALA A 207 0.45 35.21 20.35
C ALA A 207 1.79 35.75 20.87
N SER A 208 1.90 36.18 22.12
CA SER A 208 3.12 36.80 22.66
C SER A 208 4.34 35.87 22.63
N ASP A 209 4.11 34.55 22.65
CA ASP A 209 5.13 33.52 22.58
C ASP A 209 5.33 32.94 21.17
N VAL A 210 4.62 33.46 20.16
CA VAL A 210 4.81 33.07 18.75
C VAL A 210 6.04 33.79 18.21
N SER A 211 7.08 33.02 17.89
CA SER A 211 8.34 33.57 17.36
C SER A 211 8.27 33.81 15.86
N GLU A 212 7.56 32.96 15.11
CA GLU A 212 7.44 33.04 13.66
C GLU A 212 6.11 32.46 13.19
N VAL A 213 5.65 32.89 12.01
CA VAL A 213 4.58 32.23 11.26
C VAL A 213 5.15 31.75 9.93
N TRP A 214 5.12 30.45 9.67
CA TRP A 214 5.61 29.87 8.41
C TRP A 214 4.46 29.67 7.44
N ASP A 215 4.62 30.07 6.17
CA ASP A 215 3.79 29.58 5.06
C ASP A 215 4.40 28.27 4.55
N VAL A 216 3.71 27.16 4.80
CA VAL A 216 4.12 25.80 4.43
C VAL A 216 3.25 25.22 3.31
N SER A 217 2.54 26.08 2.57
CA SER A 217 1.67 25.67 1.45
C SER A 217 2.48 24.99 0.34
N ASP A 218 3.75 25.37 0.19
CA ASP A 218 4.76 24.65 -0.61
C ASP A 218 5.89 24.17 0.31
N ILE A 219 5.93 22.86 0.56
CA ILE A 219 6.92 22.23 1.45
C ILE A 219 8.36 22.35 0.93
N TYR A 220 8.56 22.64 -0.36
CA TYR A 220 9.89 22.83 -0.93
C TYR A 220 10.32 24.30 -0.86
N ASN A 221 9.39 25.25 -0.75
CA ASN A 221 9.65 26.70 -0.74
C ASN A 221 8.98 27.40 0.45
N VAL A 222 9.25 26.88 1.66
CA VAL A 222 8.76 27.48 2.92
C VAL A 222 9.28 28.91 3.07
N THR A 223 8.37 29.81 3.43
CA THR A 223 8.65 31.22 3.75
C THR A 223 8.10 31.57 5.14
N ASN A 224 8.57 32.65 5.76
CA ASN A 224 8.13 33.02 7.10
C ASN A 224 7.75 34.50 7.26
N PHE A 225 7.10 34.79 8.37
CA PHE A 225 6.93 36.12 8.93
C PHE A 225 7.44 36.08 10.37
N VAL A 226 8.34 37.01 10.69
CA VAL A 226 8.91 37.18 12.02
C VAL A 226 8.33 38.46 12.62
N PRO A 227 7.58 38.39 13.74
CA PRO A 227 7.10 39.58 14.44
C PRO A 227 8.29 40.43 14.90
N THR A 228 8.15 41.76 14.85
CA THR A 228 9.22 42.67 15.31
C THR A 228 9.38 42.69 16.82
N GLU A 229 8.27 42.52 17.55
CA GLU A 229 8.21 42.46 19.02
C GLU A 229 7.14 41.46 19.45
N PRO A 230 7.25 40.86 20.66
CA PRO A 230 6.19 40.05 21.25
C PRO A 230 4.87 40.84 21.36
N ALA A 231 3.79 40.29 20.83
CA ALA A 231 2.47 40.94 20.85
C ALA A 231 1.36 39.94 21.18
N ASN A 232 0.41 40.34 22.03
CA ASN A 232 -0.72 39.47 22.39
C ASN A 232 -1.66 39.20 21.21
N ASN A 233 -1.74 40.13 20.24
CA ASN A 233 -2.45 39.94 18.99
C ASN A 233 -1.46 40.09 17.84
N LEU A 234 -1.10 38.96 17.24
CA LEU A 234 -0.21 38.93 16.08
C LEU A 234 -1.03 38.97 14.81
N THR A 235 -0.70 39.91 13.91
CA THR A 235 -1.40 40.05 12.64
C THR A 235 -0.46 40.00 11.46
N PHE A 236 -0.92 39.40 10.37
CA PHE A 236 -0.23 39.42 9.08
C PHE A 236 -1.25 39.33 7.94
N LYS A 237 -0.87 39.82 6.76
CA LYS A 237 -1.73 39.83 5.57
C LYS A 237 -1.27 38.81 4.53
N ALA A 238 -2.23 38.24 3.82
CA ALA A 238 -2.01 37.38 2.66
C ALA A 238 -3.06 37.64 1.57
N ASN A 239 -2.71 37.33 0.32
CA ASN A 239 -3.67 37.30 -0.77
C ASN A 239 -4.62 36.10 -0.59
N LEU A 240 -5.90 36.31 -0.88
CA LEU A 240 -6.94 35.27 -0.89
C LEU A 240 -7.09 34.68 -2.30
N GLY A 241 -7.81 33.55 -2.38
CA GLY A 241 -8.09 32.84 -3.64
C GLY A 241 -7.23 31.61 -3.88
N GLU A 242 -6.39 31.23 -2.91
CA GLU A 242 -5.60 30.00 -2.94
C GLU A 242 -5.64 29.33 -1.56
N ALA A 243 -5.55 28.00 -1.55
CA ALA A 243 -5.43 27.25 -0.31
C ALA A 243 -4.07 27.56 0.34
N LYS A 244 -4.10 28.02 1.59
CA LYS A 244 -2.91 28.36 2.37
C LYS A 244 -2.86 27.59 3.67
N THR A 245 -1.69 27.04 3.97
CA THR A 245 -1.39 26.37 5.23
C THR A 245 -0.25 27.09 5.93
N TYR A 246 -0.49 27.50 7.17
CA TYR A 246 0.50 28.17 7.99
C TYR A 246 0.82 27.36 9.24
N VAL A 247 1.98 27.63 9.84
CA VAL A 247 2.37 27.10 11.15
C VAL A 247 2.76 28.25 12.06
N ALA A 248 2.11 28.36 13.23
CA ALA A 248 2.56 29.24 14.30
C ALA A 248 3.68 28.53 15.08
N VAL A 249 4.87 29.12 15.05
CA VAL A 249 6.09 28.54 15.62
C VAL A 249 6.42 29.21 16.94
N THR A 250 6.83 28.42 17.93
CA THR A 250 7.32 28.88 19.22
C THR A 250 8.55 28.10 19.62
N SER A 251 9.52 28.76 20.26
CA SER A 251 10.74 28.11 20.76
C SER A 251 10.49 27.17 21.94
N LYS A 252 9.30 27.22 22.55
CA LYS A 252 8.92 26.39 23.71
C LYS A 252 8.50 24.96 23.33
N ASP A 253 8.27 24.68 22.05
CA ASP A 253 7.63 23.44 21.60
C ASP A 253 8.28 22.87 20.32
N TYR A 254 9.59 23.06 20.15
CA TYR A 254 10.31 22.46 19.01
C TYR A 254 10.29 20.93 19.06
N PHE A 255 10.02 20.32 17.91
CA PHE A 255 10.12 18.87 17.76
C PHE A 255 11.59 18.42 17.82
N THR A 256 11.82 17.30 18.50
CA THR A 256 13.14 16.67 18.58
C THR A 256 13.19 15.47 17.64
N PRO A 257 14.17 15.37 16.73
CA PRO A 257 14.30 14.21 15.86
C PRO A 257 14.67 12.95 16.66
N SER A 258 14.20 11.79 16.21
CA SER A 258 14.64 10.49 16.71
C SER A 258 15.77 9.93 15.83
N TYR A 259 16.58 9.04 16.42
CA TYR A 259 17.65 8.33 15.72
C TYR A 259 17.28 6.87 15.57
N ASP A 260 17.51 6.30 14.39
CA ASP A 260 17.39 4.86 14.16
C ASP A 260 18.69 4.12 14.53
N ARG A 261 18.65 2.79 14.54
CA ARG A 261 19.81 1.94 14.80
C ARG A 261 20.96 2.22 13.81
N ASN A 262 20.60 2.48 12.55
CA ASN A 262 21.54 2.88 11.51
C ASN A 262 21.45 4.40 11.30
N THR A 263 22.49 5.11 11.73
CA THR A 263 22.55 6.59 11.65
C THR A 263 23.42 7.10 10.50
N THR A 264 24.03 6.19 9.74
CA THR A 264 24.90 6.51 8.61
C THR A 264 24.32 5.92 7.34
N VAL A 265 24.33 6.72 6.28
CA VAL A 265 23.94 6.30 4.93
C VAL A 265 25.20 6.36 4.07
N VAL A 266 25.51 5.25 3.38
CA VAL A 266 26.64 5.20 2.46
C VAL A 266 26.30 6.02 1.22
N ASN A 267 27.27 6.79 0.73
CA ASN A 267 27.09 7.51 -0.53
C ASN A 267 26.88 6.53 -1.68
N GLN A 268 25.78 6.67 -2.41
CA GLN A 268 25.41 5.82 -3.54
C GLN A 268 24.84 6.64 -4.70
N ASN A 269 24.87 6.07 -5.90
CA ASN A 269 24.44 6.74 -7.13
C ASN A 269 23.93 5.74 -8.18
N ILE A 270 22.88 4.98 -7.86
CA ILE A 270 22.23 4.05 -8.78
C ILE A 270 21.88 4.76 -10.08
N LYS A 271 21.23 5.94 -10.01
CA LYS A 271 20.83 6.71 -11.20
C LYS A 271 22.01 7.00 -12.12
N GLY A 272 23.16 7.40 -11.57
CA GLY A 272 24.35 7.71 -12.37
C GLY A 272 25.18 6.50 -12.82
N THR A 273 25.02 5.32 -12.21
CA THR A 273 25.93 4.19 -12.47
C THR A 273 25.25 2.90 -12.93
N ILE A 274 23.92 2.81 -12.89
CA ILE A 274 23.21 1.54 -13.17
C ILE A 274 23.48 1.03 -14.59
N PHE A 275 23.62 1.94 -15.56
CA PHE A 275 23.92 1.65 -16.96
C PHE A 275 25.41 1.47 -17.26
N ASN A 276 26.30 1.60 -16.27
CA ASN A 276 27.73 1.42 -16.52
C ASN A 276 28.08 -0.08 -16.60
N ASP A 277 28.83 -0.46 -17.62
CA ASP A 277 29.53 -1.74 -17.67
C ASP A 277 30.77 -1.74 -16.75
N ALA A 278 31.52 -2.84 -16.73
CA ALA A 278 32.73 -2.97 -15.92
C ALA A 278 33.84 -1.94 -16.24
N ASN A 279 33.79 -1.31 -17.42
CA ASN A 279 34.74 -0.29 -17.87
C ASN A 279 34.18 1.13 -17.75
N GLY A 280 32.94 1.30 -17.26
CA GLY A 280 32.28 2.59 -17.15
C GLY A 280 31.57 3.07 -18.42
N ASN A 281 31.43 2.23 -19.45
CA ASN A 281 30.67 2.57 -20.65
C ASN A 281 29.17 2.33 -20.45
N PHE A 282 28.35 3.13 -21.11
CA PHE A 282 26.91 2.93 -21.12
C PHE A 282 26.55 1.58 -21.78
N LYS A 283 25.67 0.82 -21.14
CA LYS A 283 25.10 -0.44 -21.63
C LYS A 283 23.67 -0.62 -21.12
N ASP A 284 22.73 -0.77 -22.05
CA ASP A 284 21.32 -1.05 -21.75
C ASP A 284 21.14 -2.34 -20.95
N ILE A 285 20.11 -2.38 -20.11
CA ILE A 285 19.85 -3.46 -19.15
C ILE A 285 18.69 -4.29 -19.66
N ASP A 286 18.90 -5.59 -19.85
CA ASP A 286 17.84 -6.50 -20.30
C ASP A 286 17.01 -7.03 -19.12
N TYR A 287 17.66 -7.22 -17.96
CA TYR A 287 17.09 -7.91 -16.81
C TYR A 287 17.56 -7.29 -15.49
N LEU A 288 16.61 -6.91 -14.62
CA LEU A 288 16.86 -6.54 -13.23
C LEU A 288 16.43 -7.66 -12.28
N ILE A 289 17.29 -8.02 -11.33
CA ILE A 289 16.94 -8.87 -10.18
C ILE A 289 17.00 -8.03 -8.91
N VAL A 290 15.92 -8.01 -8.15
CA VAL A 290 15.80 -7.29 -6.87
C VAL A 290 15.74 -8.31 -5.74
N ALA A 291 16.59 -8.14 -4.72
CA ALA A 291 16.67 -9.04 -3.57
C ALA A 291 17.00 -8.28 -2.28
N PRO A 292 16.70 -8.81 -1.09
CA PRO A 292 17.24 -8.28 0.16
C PRO A 292 18.76 -8.53 0.23
N ALA A 293 19.50 -7.72 1.01
CA ALA A 293 20.96 -7.81 1.10
C ALA A 293 21.48 -9.23 1.45
N ASN A 294 20.76 -9.98 2.29
CA ASN A 294 21.14 -11.34 2.69
C ASN A 294 20.91 -12.41 1.61
N MET A 295 20.25 -12.08 0.48
CA MET A 295 20.01 -12.99 -0.64
C MET A 295 20.65 -12.53 -1.96
N VAL A 296 21.34 -11.38 -1.98
CA VAL A 296 22.04 -10.85 -3.18
C VAL A 296 23.01 -11.87 -3.77
N SER A 297 23.67 -12.70 -2.95
CA SER A 297 24.55 -13.76 -3.46
C SER A 297 23.82 -14.79 -4.34
N GLN A 298 22.57 -15.13 -4.01
CA GLN A 298 21.75 -16.05 -4.82
C GLN A 298 21.15 -15.34 -6.03
N ALA A 299 20.81 -14.05 -5.90
CA ALA A 299 20.39 -13.22 -7.03
C ALA A 299 21.51 -13.10 -8.09
N GLU A 300 22.76 -12.91 -7.68
CA GLU A 300 23.91 -12.89 -8.61
C GLU A 300 24.15 -14.27 -9.24
N ARG A 301 23.97 -15.37 -8.50
CA ARG A 301 24.02 -16.71 -9.12
C ARG A 301 22.97 -16.88 -10.22
N LEU A 302 21.73 -16.40 -9.99
CA LEU A 302 20.70 -16.39 -11.01
C LEU A 302 21.05 -15.46 -12.19
N ALA A 303 21.66 -14.31 -11.90
CA ALA A 303 22.14 -13.40 -12.92
C ALA A 303 23.20 -14.07 -13.82
N GLU A 304 24.17 -14.79 -13.24
CA GLU A 304 25.18 -15.54 -13.99
C GLU A 304 24.58 -16.63 -14.89
N ILE A 305 23.56 -17.35 -14.42
CA ILE A 305 22.84 -18.31 -15.27
C ILE A 305 22.26 -17.60 -16.50
N ASN A 306 21.60 -16.46 -16.31
CA ASN A 306 20.95 -15.73 -17.41
C ASN A 306 21.96 -15.04 -18.35
N ARG A 307 23.07 -14.53 -17.81
CA ARG A 307 24.22 -14.03 -18.59
C ARG A 307 24.78 -15.16 -19.47
N GLY A 308 24.98 -16.35 -18.91
CA GLY A 308 25.57 -17.49 -19.62
C GLY A 308 24.64 -18.16 -20.64
N GLN A 309 23.36 -18.37 -20.29
CA GLN A 309 22.40 -19.08 -21.14
C GLN A 309 21.83 -18.19 -22.26
N TYR A 310 21.58 -16.91 -21.97
CA TYR A 310 20.83 -16.02 -22.85
C TYR A 310 21.59 -14.76 -23.27
N ASN A 311 22.83 -14.57 -22.80
CA ASN A 311 23.65 -13.40 -23.09
C ASN A 311 22.98 -12.06 -22.69
N LEU A 312 22.16 -12.08 -21.63
CA LEU A 312 21.45 -10.90 -21.12
C LEU A 312 22.39 -9.98 -20.32
N ASN A 313 22.22 -8.66 -20.44
CA ASN A 313 22.83 -7.72 -19.51
C ASN A 313 22.01 -7.63 -18.22
N VAL A 314 22.35 -8.47 -17.24
CA VAL A 314 21.64 -8.55 -15.95
C VAL A 314 22.26 -7.63 -14.91
N LYS A 315 21.43 -6.87 -14.19
CA LYS A 315 21.81 -6.10 -12.99
C LYS A 315 21.12 -6.67 -11.76
N VAL A 316 21.82 -6.65 -10.62
CA VAL A 316 21.25 -7.00 -9.31
C VAL A 316 21.28 -5.77 -8.43
N LEU A 317 20.16 -5.46 -7.78
CA LEU A 317 20.06 -4.39 -6.80
C LEU A 317 19.49 -4.93 -5.49
N SER A 318 20.03 -4.45 -4.37
CA SER A 318 19.44 -4.74 -3.08
C SER A 318 18.26 -3.80 -2.80
N LEU A 319 17.27 -4.28 -2.04
CA LEU A 319 16.14 -3.44 -1.59
C LEU A 319 16.61 -2.20 -0.84
N GLU A 320 17.61 -2.35 0.03
CA GLU A 320 18.16 -1.27 0.85
C GLU A 320 18.79 -0.17 -0.02
N GLN A 321 19.48 -0.56 -1.10
CA GLN A 321 20.03 0.38 -2.07
C GLN A 321 18.90 1.13 -2.80
N ILE A 322 17.87 0.41 -3.25
CA ILE A 322 16.71 1.02 -3.92
C ILE A 322 16.03 2.02 -3.00
N TYR A 323 15.70 1.62 -1.77
CA TYR A 323 14.99 2.48 -0.83
C TYR A 323 15.79 3.74 -0.48
N THR A 324 17.11 3.60 -0.29
CA THR A 324 17.98 4.74 0.04
C THR A 324 17.89 5.85 -1.02
N GLU A 325 17.78 5.52 -2.31
CA GLU A 325 17.82 6.53 -3.39
C GLU A 325 16.47 6.86 -4.03
N PHE A 326 15.48 5.97 -3.89
CA PHE A 326 14.16 6.13 -4.51
C PHE A 326 13.01 6.38 -3.51
N SER A 327 13.25 6.26 -2.19
CA SER A 327 12.23 6.53 -1.15
C SER A 327 12.77 7.12 0.15
N THR A 328 14.01 7.65 0.14
CA THR A 328 14.68 8.20 1.33
C THR A 328 14.77 7.16 2.46
N GLY A 329 15.03 5.90 2.11
CA GLY A 329 15.24 4.80 3.04
C GLY A 329 13.96 4.16 3.58
N ASN A 330 12.77 4.60 3.15
CA ASN A 330 11.52 3.96 3.52
C ASN A 330 11.26 2.73 2.64
N GLN A 331 10.81 1.64 3.24
CA GLN A 331 10.20 0.56 2.45
C GLN A 331 9.00 1.15 1.69
N ASP A 332 8.94 0.95 0.38
CA ASP A 332 7.85 1.43 -0.46
C ASP A 332 7.86 0.65 -1.78
N VAL A 333 6.72 0.08 -2.17
CA VAL A 333 6.55 -0.57 -3.48
C VAL A 333 6.80 0.43 -4.61
N GLY A 334 6.47 1.71 -4.41
CA GLY A 334 6.75 2.79 -5.34
C GLY A 334 8.25 2.95 -5.61
N ALA A 335 9.12 2.70 -4.63
CA ALA A 335 10.57 2.80 -4.83
C ALA A 335 11.09 1.74 -5.81
N ILE A 336 10.61 0.51 -5.69
CA ILE A 336 10.95 -0.61 -6.58
C ILE A 336 10.43 -0.30 -7.99
N ARG A 337 9.16 0.12 -8.13
CA ARG A 337 8.61 0.52 -9.42
C ARG A 337 9.40 1.69 -10.03
N ASN A 338 9.77 2.68 -9.23
CA ASN A 338 10.49 3.86 -9.71
C ASN A 338 11.89 3.55 -10.23
N VAL A 339 12.62 2.58 -9.65
CA VAL A 339 13.91 2.16 -10.23
C VAL A 339 13.71 1.39 -11.53
N VAL A 340 12.65 0.57 -11.65
CA VAL A 340 12.32 -0.14 -12.89
C VAL A 340 11.93 0.86 -13.99
N LYS A 341 11.04 1.81 -13.68
CA LYS A 341 10.65 2.89 -14.60
C LYS A 341 11.83 3.77 -14.98
N TYR A 342 12.72 4.08 -14.03
CA TYR A 342 13.95 4.79 -14.33
C TYR A 342 14.81 4.05 -15.37
N ILE A 343 14.99 2.74 -15.22
CA ILE A 343 15.74 1.93 -16.20
C ILE A 343 15.00 1.90 -17.56
N TYR A 344 13.68 1.73 -17.55
CA TYR A 344 12.86 1.69 -18.76
C TYR A 344 12.91 3.01 -19.55
N ASP A 345 12.77 4.15 -18.88
CA ASP A 345 12.73 5.47 -19.53
C ASP A 345 14.11 5.96 -20.00
N ASN A 346 15.19 5.43 -19.42
CA ASN A 346 16.57 5.85 -19.73
C ASN A 346 17.34 4.85 -20.62
N ALA A 347 16.65 3.89 -21.23
CA ALA A 347 17.24 3.05 -22.28
C ALA A 347 17.68 3.90 -23.47
N SER A 348 18.72 3.48 -24.18
CA SER A 348 19.27 4.22 -25.34
C SER A 348 18.26 4.39 -26.49
N ALA A 349 17.31 3.47 -26.60
CA ALA A 349 16.19 3.50 -27.53
C ALA A 349 15.01 2.66 -26.99
N PRO A 350 13.76 2.89 -27.42
CA PRO A 350 12.61 2.09 -27.00
C PRO A 350 12.77 0.57 -27.20
N ALA A 351 13.47 0.15 -28.26
CA ALA A 351 13.74 -1.28 -28.53
C ALA A 351 14.73 -1.94 -27.55
N ASN A 352 15.49 -1.12 -26.81
CA ASN A 352 16.51 -1.56 -25.85
C ASN A 352 16.04 -1.43 -24.39
N ARG A 353 14.74 -1.17 -24.19
CA ARG A 353 14.14 -1.13 -22.86
C ARG A 353 14.29 -2.48 -22.15
N ILE A 354 14.37 -2.41 -20.83
CA ILE A 354 14.38 -3.59 -19.95
C ILE A 354 13.20 -4.52 -20.26
N LYS A 355 13.46 -5.82 -20.26
CA LYS A 355 12.49 -6.85 -20.66
C LYS A 355 12.03 -7.71 -19.49
N TYR A 356 12.88 -7.87 -18.48
CA TYR A 356 12.66 -8.79 -17.39
C TYR A 356 12.89 -8.13 -16.03
N LEU A 357 12.01 -8.42 -15.08
CA LEU A 357 12.17 -8.11 -13.66
C LEU A 357 11.98 -9.39 -12.85
N CYS A 358 12.90 -9.67 -11.94
CA CYS A 358 12.76 -10.74 -10.96
C CYS A 358 12.82 -10.20 -9.54
N LEU A 359 11.81 -10.54 -8.76
CA LEU A 359 11.72 -10.26 -7.35
C LEU A 359 12.12 -11.53 -6.58
N LEU A 360 13.22 -11.51 -5.85
CA LEU A 360 13.71 -12.66 -5.09
C LEU A 360 13.37 -12.44 -3.61
N GLY A 361 12.27 -13.03 -3.19
CA GLY A 361 11.75 -12.95 -1.83
C GLY A 361 10.26 -13.23 -1.78
N ASP A 362 9.81 -13.73 -0.64
CA ASP A 362 8.38 -13.85 -0.34
C ASP A 362 7.73 -12.47 -0.08
N ALA A 363 6.41 -12.40 -0.13
CA ALA A 363 5.62 -11.18 0.09
C ALA A 363 4.55 -11.41 1.17
N SER A 364 3.99 -10.31 1.67
CA SER A 364 2.85 -10.35 2.58
C SER A 364 2.07 -9.03 2.47
N PHE A 365 0.78 -9.08 2.79
CA PHE A 365 -0.09 -7.90 2.88
C PHE A 365 0.34 -6.96 4.01
N ASP A 366 1.13 -7.47 4.97
CA ASP A 366 1.62 -6.72 6.11
C ASP A 366 3.01 -6.13 5.89
N TYR A 367 3.04 -4.91 5.37
CA TYR A 367 4.29 -4.19 5.12
C TYR A 367 5.04 -3.74 6.38
N LYS A 368 4.38 -3.65 7.54
CA LYS A 368 4.99 -3.07 8.77
C LYS A 368 5.30 -4.10 9.85
N ASP A 369 5.18 -5.39 9.56
CA ASP A 369 5.51 -6.45 10.51
C ASP A 369 4.67 -6.39 11.80
N ARG A 370 3.35 -6.19 11.63
CA ARG A 370 2.32 -6.18 12.66
C ARG A 370 1.88 -7.59 13.08
N ILE A 371 1.90 -8.57 12.18
CA ILE A 371 1.49 -9.96 12.45
C ILE A 371 2.68 -10.87 12.72
N ASN A 372 2.46 -11.91 13.53
CA ASN A 372 3.48 -12.92 13.80
C ASN A 372 3.85 -13.71 12.54
N ASN A 373 5.12 -14.08 12.43
CA ASN A 373 5.66 -14.86 11.31
C ASN A 373 5.43 -14.21 9.93
N ASN A 374 5.44 -12.87 9.87
CA ASN A 374 5.33 -12.14 8.63
C ASN A 374 6.47 -12.50 7.65
N THR A 375 6.14 -12.60 6.38
CA THR A 375 7.05 -13.00 5.30
C THR A 375 7.20 -11.92 4.24
N ASN A 376 7.02 -10.65 4.60
CA ASN A 376 7.24 -9.52 3.72
C ASN A 376 8.75 -9.27 3.46
N ILE A 377 9.37 -10.09 2.61
CA ILE A 377 10.80 -10.01 2.27
C ILE A 377 11.03 -9.04 1.12
N VAL A 378 10.31 -9.22 0.01
CA VAL A 378 10.23 -8.27 -1.11
C VAL A 378 8.76 -7.94 -1.30
N PRO A 379 8.30 -6.71 -1.03
CA PRO A 379 6.87 -6.42 -1.02
C PRO A 379 6.26 -6.61 -2.40
N SER A 380 5.02 -7.10 -2.44
CA SER A 380 4.18 -7.08 -3.64
C SER A 380 3.18 -5.93 -3.55
N TRP A 381 2.50 -5.58 -4.63
CA TRP A 381 1.40 -4.64 -4.58
C TRP A 381 0.11 -5.37 -4.23
N TYR A 382 -0.62 -4.87 -3.24
CA TYR A 382 -1.91 -5.40 -2.81
C TYR A 382 -3.02 -4.39 -3.13
N SER A 383 -4.21 -4.87 -3.50
CA SER A 383 -5.36 -4.00 -3.71
C SER A 383 -5.74 -3.24 -2.44
N TYR A 384 -6.34 -2.06 -2.58
CA TYR A 384 -6.94 -1.39 -1.43
C TYR A 384 -8.19 -2.13 -0.95
N ASN A 385 -8.99 -2.68 -1.87
CA ASN A 385 -10.05 -3.60 -1.50
C ASN A 385 -9.48 -4.80 -0.72
N SER A 386 -10.14 -5.15 0.38
CA SER A 386 -9.62 -6.07 1.41
C SER A 386 -10.72 -6.98 1.99
N PHE A 387 -11.91 -7.01 1.37
CA PHE A 387 -13.09 -7.71 1.92
C PHE A 387 -13.57 -8.88 1.08
N SER A 388 -13.27 -8.88 -0.21
CA SER A 388 -13.82 -9.83 -1.18
C SER A 388 -12.73 -10.74 -1.71
N LEU A 389 -12.98 -12.05 -1.72
CA LEU A 389 -12.05 -13.04 -2.29
C LEU A 389 -11.89 -12.89 -3.80
N THR A 390 -12.85 -12.26 -4.49
CA THR A 390 -12.82 -12.07 -5.95
C THR A 390 -12.39 -10.68 -6.36
N ASP A 391 -12.56 -9.68 -5.49
CA ASP A 391 -12.26 -8.28 -5.82
C ASP A 391 -11.03 -7.74 -5.07
N SER A 392 -10.42 -8.54 -4.21
CA SER A 392 -9.15 -8.24 -3.55
C SER A 392 -8.06 -9.13 -4.15
N PHE A 393 -6.90 -8.56 -4.46
CA PHE A 393 -5.84 -9.27 -5.16
C PHE A 393 -4.46 -8.71 -4.81
N VAL A 394 -3.45 -9.54 -5.07
CA VAL A 394 -2.02 -9.19 -5.04
C VAL A 394 -1.47 -9.33 -6.45
N SER A 395 -0.61 -8.41 -6.89
CA SER A 395 0.02 -8.52 -8.19
C SER A 395 1.36 -7.80 -8.24
N ASP A 396 2.36 -8.47 -8.82
CA ASP A 396 3.65 -7.86 -9.15
C ASP A 396 3.63 -7.14 -10.50
N ASP A 397 2.54 -7.22 -11.27
CA ASP A 397 2.40 -6.52 -12.55
C ASP A 397 2.51 -5.00 -12.39
N PHE A 398 2.18 -4.49 -11.20
CA PHE A 398 2.43 -3.10 -10.79
C PHE A 398 3.87 -2.65 -11.12
N TYR A 399 4.85 -3.55 -10.99
CA TYR A 399 6.25 -3.25 -11.26
C TYR A 399 6.63 -3.31 -12.74
N GLY A 400 5.76 -3.82 -13.61
CA GLY A 400 6.00 -3.95 -15.05
C GLY A 400 5.10 -3.08 -15.95
N MET A 401 4.16 -2.32 -15.37
CA MET A 401 3.31 -1.33 -16.06
C MET A 401 4.02 0.04 -16.12
N MET A 402 4.56 0.43 -17.29
CA MET A 402 5.52 1.53 -17.43
C MET A 402 4.96 2.78 -18.12
N ASP A 403 3.78 2.69 -18.74
CA ASP A 403 3.15 3.85 -19.37
C ASP A 403 2.74 4.92 -18.33
N ASP A 404 2.76 6.19 -18.73
CA ASP A 404 2.63 7.34 -17.83
C ASP A 404 1.26 7.42 -17.10
N THR A 405 0.23 6.77 -17.64
CA THR A 405 -1.13 6.75 -17.07
C THR A 405 -1.46 5.46 -16.31
N GLU A 406 -0.47 4.61 -16.04
CA GLU A 406 -0.65 3.29 -15.41
C GLU A 406 -0.16 3.22 -13.96
N GLY A 407 -0.52 2.11 -13.29
CA GLY A 407 -0.10 1.78 -11.92
C GLY A 407 -1.21 1.92 -10.88
N ASN A 408 -2.42 2.25 -11.31
CA ASN A 408 -3.64 2.13 -10.50
C ASN A 408 -4.26 0.72 -10.57
N MET A 409 -3.64 -0.19 -11.34
CA MET A 409 -4.08 -1.58 -11.54
C MET A 409 -5.49 -1.68 -12.16
N ASN A 410 -5.82 -0.74 -13.05
CA ASN A 410 -7.04 -0.80 -13.84
C ASN A 410 -6.95 -1.92 -14.89
N THR A 411 -8.08 -2.56 -15.23
CA THR A 411 -8.15 -3.65 -16.22
C THR A 411 -7.70 -3.26 -17.63
N SER A 412 -7.60 -1.96 -17.93
CA SER A 412 -7.06 -1.45 -19.19
C SER A 412 -5.54 -1.30 -19.22
N ASN A 413 -4.86 -1.36 -18.06
CA ASN A 413 -3.40 -1.30 -17.98
C ASN A 413 -2.78 -2.57 -18.57
N LYS A 414 -1.61 -2.43 -19.19
CA LYS A 414 -0.90 -3.52 -19.85
C LYS A 414 0.51 -3.65 -19.29
N LEU A 415 1.04 -4.86 -19.39
CA LEU A 415 2.39 -5.15 -18.92
C LEU A 415 3.41 -4.84 -20.04
N ASP A 416 4.38 -3.98 -19.75
CA ASP A 416 5.51 -3.68 -20.64
C ASP A 416 6.71 -4.62 -20.43
N ILE A 417 6.88 -5.11 -19.20
CA ILE A 417 8.04 -5.87 -18.75
C ILE A 417 7.56 -7.19 -18.15
N ALA A 418 8.16 -8.32 -18.54
CA ALA A 418 7.85 -9.59 -17.91
C ALA A 418 8.36 -9.62 -16.47
N VAL A 419 7.43 -9.74 -15.51
CA VAL A 419 7.74 -9.79 -14.07
C VAL A 419 7.61 -11.22 -13.56
N GLY A 420 8.60 -11.66 -12.78
CA GLY A 420 8.58 -12.95 -12.10
C GLY A 420 9.05 -12.84 -10.66
N ARG A 421 8.64 -13.79 -9.81
CA ARG A 421 9.03 -13.86 -8.41
C ARG A 421 9.61 -15.21 -8.05
N ILE A 422 10.73 -15.22 -7.33
CA ILE A 422 11.23 -16.39 -6.63
C ILE A 422 10.79 -16.29 -5.17
N LEU A 423 9.88 -17.18 -4.76
CA LEU A 423 9.39 -17.26 -3.40
C LEU A 423 10.46 -17.87 -2.49
N ALA A 424 11.02 -17.05 -1.61
CA ALA A 424 12.02 -17.48 -0.63
C ALA A 424 11.92 -16.62 0.65
N LYS A 425 11.78 -17.29 1.80
CA LYS A 425 11.76 -16.64 3.13
C LYS A 425 13.16 -16.54 3.73
N THR A 426 14.10 -17.39 3.28
CA THR A 426 15.46 -17.48 3.82
C THR A 426 16.51 -17.60 2.71
N PRO A 427 17.79 -17.23 2.99
CA PRO A 427 18.88 -17.44 2.03
C PRO A 427 19.05 -18.90 1.59
N GLN A 428 18.72 -19.87 2.45
CA GLN A 428 18.76 -21.28 2.12
C GLN A 428 17.66 -21.67 1.12
N GLN A 429 16.43 -21.18 1.31
CA GLN A 429 15.36 -21.39 0.33
C GLN A 429 15.66 -20.70 -1.00
N ALA A 430 16.22 -19.49 -0.96
CA ALA A 430 16.68 -18.80 -2.17
C ALA A 430 17.71 -19.65 -2.93
N LYS A 431 18.67 -20.26 -2.22
CA LYS A 431 19.64 -21.18 -2.79
C LYS A 431 18.95 -22.39 -3.42
N GLU A 432 18.00 -23.03 -2.73
CA GLU A 432 17.26 -24.18 -3.25
C GLU A 432 16.49 -23.85 -4.53
N MET A 433 15.85 -22.69 -4.59
CA MET A 433 15.13 -22.25 -5.80
C MET A 433 16.08 -21.96 -6.97
N VAL A 434 17.20 -21.28 -6.71
CA VAL A 434 18.21 -21.02 -7.75
C VAL A 434 18.92 -22.30 -8.20
N ASP A 435 19.13 -23.27 -7.29
CA ASP A 435 19.69 -24.58 -7.62
C ASP A 435 18.77 -25.37 -8.54
N LYS A 436 17.43 -25.30 -8.35
CA LYS A 436 16.46 -25.90 -9.28
C LYS A 436 16.53 -25.27 -10.68
N VAL A 437 16.70 -23.94 -10.75
CA VAL A 437 16.87 -23.25 -12.05
C VAL A 437 18.19 -23.69 -12.70
N ALA A 438 19.27 -23.78 -11.93
CA ALA A 438 20.57 -24.22 -12.44
C ALA A 438 20.50 -25.67 -12.96
N SER A 439 19.88 -26.58 -12.20
CA SER A 439 19.77 -27.99 -12.56
C SER A 439 18.96 -28.22 -13.84
N TYR A 440 17.99 -27.34 -14.15
CA TYR A 440 17.27 -27.41 -15.42
C TYR A 440 18.20 -27.35 -16.65
N TYR A 441 19.32 -26.65 -16.56
CA TYR A 441 20.28 -26.49 -17.66
C TYR A 441 21.44 -27.48 -17.63
N THR A 442 21.57 -28.32 -16.59
CA THR A 442 22.66 -29.30 -16.52
C THR A 442 22.35 -30.51 -17.38
N LYS A 443 23.37 -31.09 -18.03
CA LYS A 443 23.20 -32.22 -18.95
C LYS A 443 22.60 -33.44 -18.23
N GLU A 444 22.93 -33.60 -16.95
CA GLU A 444 22.49 -34.69 -16.09
C GLU A 444 20.98 -34.66 -15.81
N SER A 445 20.31 -33.51 -15.97
CA SER A 445 18.86 -33.41 -15.79
C SER A 445 18.09 -33.75 -17.07
N PHE A 446 18.74 -33.94 -18.21
CA PHE A 446 18.05 -34.23 -19.47
C PHE A 446 17.42 -35.62 -19.43
N GLY A 447 16.12 -35.69 -19.70
CA GLY A 447 15.37 -36.94 -19.72
C GLY A 447 14.06 -36.83 -20.50
N ALA A 448 13.34 -37.95 -20.58
CA ALA A 448 12.08 -38.06 -21.32
C ALA A 448 10.98 -37.12 -20.78
N TRP A 449 11.07 -36.70 -19.51
CA TRP A 449 10.16 -35.75 -18.88
C TRP A 449 10.00 -34.45 -19.67
N ARG A 450 11.02 -34.04 -20.44
CA ARG A 450 10.98 -32.84 -21.30
C ARG A 450 9.98 -32.93 -22.44
N ASN A 451 9.47 -34.13 -22.73
CA ASN A 451 8.44 -34.33 -23.74
C ASN A 451 7.05 -34.53 -23.13
N ASN A 452 6.90 -34.58 -21.80
CA ASN A 452 5.61 -34.89 -21.17
C ASN A 452 4.83 -33.60 -20.86
N PHE A 453 3.59 -33.54 -21.34
CA PHE A 453 2.62 -32.49 -21.05
C PHE A 453 1.45 -33.11 -20.29
N VAL A 454 1.31 -32.77 -19.01
CA VAL A 454 0.23 -33.29 -18.16
C VAL A 454 -0.87 -32.23 -18.09
N LEU A 455 -2.07 -32.62 -18.51
CA LEU A 455 -3.25 -31.77 -18.60
C LEU A 455 -4.32 -32.36 -17.68
N VAL A 456 -4.82 -31.56 -16.76
CA VAL A 456 -5.76 -32.00 -15.72
C VAL A 456 -6.96 -31.06 -15.73
N SER A 457 -8.16 -31.60 -15.63
CA SER A 457 -9.39 -30.83 -15.48
C SER A 457 -10.15 -31.25 -14.25
N ASP A 458 -10.80 -30.29 -13.62
CA ASP A 458 -11.76 -30.52 -12.54
C ASP A 458 -12.97 -31.34 -12.99
N ASP A 459 -13.76 -31.79 -12.03
CA ASP A 459 -15.09 -32.35 -12.27
C ASP A 459 -16.11 -31.28 -12.70
N VAL A 460 -17.20 -31.75 -13.29
CA VAL A 460 -18.33 -30.92 -13.70
C VAL A 460 -19.39 -30.99 -12.61
N ASP A 461 -19.41 -30.01 -11.70
CA ASP A 461 -20.45 -29.90 -10.66
C ASP A 461 -21.73 -29.23 -11.17
N LYS A 462 -21.61 -28.40 -12.22
CA LYS A 462 -22.72 -27.66 -12.83
C LYS A 462 -22.75 -27.83 -14.33
N ASP A 463 -23.96 -27.73 -14.92
CA ASP A 463 -24.19 -27.90 -16.36
C ASP A 463 -23.23 -27.09 -17.28
N TRP A 464 -22.75 -25.92 -16.83
CA TRP A 464 -21.85 -25.07 -17.63
C TRP A 464 -20.36 -25.42 -17.49
N GLU A 465 -19.97 -26.23 -16.50
CA GLU A 465 -18.56 -26.54 -16.18
C GLU A 465 -17.96 -27.59 -17.11
N GLY A 466 -18.75 -28.19 -18.01
CA GLY A 466 -18.25 -29.08 -19.09
C GLY A 466 -17.12 -28.45 -19.92
N ILE A 467 -17.09 -27.12 -20.00
CA ILE A 467 -16.01 -26.36 -20.66
C ILE A 467 -14.62 -26.65 -20.08
N LEU A 468 -14.51 -27.01 -18.79
CA LEU A 468 -13.23 -27.38 -18.15
C LEU A 468 -12.63 -28.64 -18.77
N GLN A 469 -13.48 -29.66 -18.97
CA GLN A 469 -13.09 -30.92 -19.61
C GLN A 469 -12.80 -30.69 -21.11
N GLU A 470 -13.69 -30.00 -21.82
CA GLU A 470 -13.57 -29.74 -23.26
C GLU A 470 -12.29 -28.95 -23.58
N THR A 471 -12.05 -27.84 -22.87
CA THR A 471 -10.84 -27.00 -23.08
C THR A 471 -9.56 -27.80 -22.85
N THR A 472 -9.54 -28.63 -21.80
CA THR A 472 -8.39 -29.49 -21.47
C THR A 472 -8.14 -30.53 -22.56
N ASP A 473 -9.20 -31.15 -23.09
CA ASP A 473 -9.09 -32.12 -24.19
C ASP A 473 -8.61 -31.45 -25.48
N GLU A 474 -9.18 -30.29 -25.82
CA GLU A 474 -8.81 -29.50 -27.00
C GLU A 474 -7.34 -29.08 -26.97
N ILE A 475 -6.86 -28.55 -25.84
CA ILE A 475 -5.45 -28.16 -25.67
C ILE A 475 -4.53 -29.36 -25.86
N GLY A 476 -4.85 -30.51 -25.26
CA GLY A 476 -4.02 -31.70 -25.42
C GLY A 476 -4.03 -32.27 -26.83
N ASN A 477 -5.17 -32.22 -27.53
CA ASN A 477 -5.25 -32.59 -28.94
C ASN A 477 -4.40 -31.64 -29.79
N LEU A 478 -4.50 -30.33 -29.55
CA LEU A 478 -3.74 -29.32 -30.27
C LEU A 478 -2.22 -29.52 -30.08
N VAL A 479 -1.77 -29.71 -28.84
CA VAL A 479 -0.35 -29.99 -28.54
C VAL A 479 0.13 -31.24 -29.27
N SER A 480 -0.66 -32.32 -29.22
CA SER A 480 -0.30 -33.59 -29.87
C SER A 480 -0.25 -33.46 -31.40
N ASN A 481 -1.14 -32.65 -31.98
CA ASN A 481 -1.19 -32.39 -33.42
C ASN A 481 -0.04 -31.51 -33.90
N GLU A 482 0.24 -30.40 -33.20
CA GLU A 482 1.27 -29.43 -33.59
C GLU A 482 2.70 -29.88 -33.24
N LYS A 483 2.83 -30.74 -32.21
CA LYS A 483 4.09 -31.24 -31.67
C LYS A 483 3.97 -32.73 -31.33
N SER A 484 3.93 -33.58 -32.36
CA SER A 484 3.79 -35.04 -32.20
C SER A 484 4.90 -35.75 -31.41
N PHE A 485 5.99 -35.06 -31.07
CA PHE A 485 7.05 -35.55 -30.19
C PHE A 485 6.78 -35.29 -28.70
N ILE A 486 5.72 -34.53 -28.38
CA ILE A 486 5.22 -34.29 -27.02
C ILE A 486 4.19 -35.36 -26.69
N ASN A 487 4.32 -35.96 -25.51
CA ASN A 487 3.38 -36.90 -24.92
C ASN A 487 2.36 -36.11 -24.11
N SER A 488 1.15 -35.92 -24.66
CA SER A 488 0.04 -35.31 -23.94
C SER A 488 -0.67 -36.36 -23.08
N VAL A 489 -0.57 -36.21 -21.76
CA VAL A 489 -1.25 -37.03 -20.75
C VAL A 489 -2.44 -36.24 -20.24
N LYS A 490 -3.66 -36.70 -20.54
CA LYS A 490 -4.90 -36.07 -20.10
C LYS A 490 -5.48 -36.82 -18.90
N ILE A 491 -5.78 -36.09 -17.83
CA ILE A 491 -6.40 -36.60 -16.61
C ILE A 491 -7.69 -35.80 -16.40
N HIS A 492 -8.78 -36.33 -16.93
CA HIS A 492 -10.12 -35.77 -16.74
C HIS A 492 -10.70 -36.32 -15.45
N THR A 493 -11.04 -35.48 -14.47
CA THR A 493 -11.53 -35.93 -13.16
C THR A 493 -12.78 -36.81 -13.30
N ASP A 494 -13.70 -36.46 -14.22
CA ASP A 494 -14.91 -37.24 -14.51
C ASP A 494 -14.68 -38.58 -15.24
N ALA A 495 -13.45 -38.86 -15.67
CA ALA A 495 -13.08 -40.20 -16.15
C ALA A 495 -12.79 -41.19 -15.00
N TYR A 496 -12.78 -40.71 -13.75
CA TYR A 496 -12.53 -41.49 -12.55
C TYR A 496 -13.76 -41.50 -11.64
N GLN A 497 -13.82 -42.49 -10.74
CA GLN A 497 -14.94 -42.61 -9.81
C GLN A 497 -14.79 -41.61 -8.65
N GLN A 498 -15.83 -40.79 -8.44
CA GLN A 498 -15.96 -39.95 -7.25
C GLN A 498 -16.28 -40.81 -6.02
N GLU A 499 -15.61 -40.52 -4.91
CA GLU A 499 -15.82 -41.17 -3.62
C GLU A 499 -16.29 -40.14 -2.59
N SER A 500 -17.48 -40.35 -2.01
CA SER A 500 -18.01 -39.49 -0.96
C SER A 500 -17.44 -39.84 0.41
N SER A 501 -16.99 -38.83 1.15
CA SER A 501 -16.48 -38.96 2.52
C SER A 501 -17.10 -37.92 3.45
N ALA A 502 -16.87 -38.07 4.76
CA ALA A 502 -17.26 -37.05 5.75
C ALA A 502 -16.58 -35.68 5.52
N GLY A 503 -15.47 -35.63 4.76
CA GLY A 503 -14.77 -34.41 4.37
C GLY A 503 -15.23 -33.81 3.03
N GLY A 504 -16.27 -34.38 2.42
CA GLY A 504 -16.73 -34.03 1.07
C GLY A 504 -16.29 -35.07 0.03
N ASP A 505 -16.68 -34.82 -1.22
CA ASP A 505 -16.38 -35.67 -2.36
C ASP A 505 -14.91 -35.56 -2.78
N ARG A 506 -14.31 -36.67 -3.20
CA ARG A 506 -12.89 -36.77 -3.53
C ARG A 506 -12.68 -37.75 -4.70
N TYR A 507 -11.56 -37.58 -5.40
CA TYR A 507 -11.12 -38.49 -6.46
C TYR A 507 -9.73 -39.08 -6.16
N PRO A 508 -9.61 -40.11 -5.29
CA PRO A 508 -8.32 -40.68 -4.93
C PRO A 508 -7.52 -41.22 -6.13
N GLN A 509 -8.22 -41.72 -7.15
CA GLN A 509 -7.60 -42.21 -8.37
C GLN A 509 -7.02 -41.08 -9.25
N VAL A 510 -7.65 -39.90 -9.27
CA VAL A 510 -7.11 -38.70 -9.93
C VAL A 510 -5.85 -38.25 -9.21
N ASN A 511 -5.87 -38.15 -7.88
CA ASN A 511 -4.69 -37.81 -7.09
C ASN A 511 -3.54 -38.78 -7.37
N THR A 512 -3.83 -40.08 -7.43
CA THR A 512 -2.82 -41.11 -7.76
C THR A 512 -2.29 -40.94 -9.18
N ALA A 513 -3.16 -40.73 -10.18
CA ALA A 513 -2.77 -40.53 -11.57
C ALA A 513 -1.90 -39.27 -11.74
N PHE A 514 -2.31 -38.18 -11.09
CA PHE A 514 -1.60 -36.90 -11.10
C PHE A 514 -0.22 -37.00 -10.46
N VAL A 515 -0.13 -37.54 -9.23
CA VAL A 515 1.15 -37.74 -8.54
C VAL A 515 2.07 -38.63 -9.37
N ASN A 516 1.56 -39.74 -9.91
CA ASN A 516 2.36 -40.61 -10.78
C ASN A 516 2.84 -39.89 -12.04
N ALA A 517 2.01 -39.03 -12.65
CA ALA A 517 2.41 -38.28 -13.85
C ALA A 517 3.52 -37.26 -13.54
N VAL A 518 3.44 -36.58 -12.38
CA VAL A 518 4.47 -35.64 -11.92
C VAL A 518 5.75 -36.36 -11.51
N ASP A 519 5.67 -37.47 -10.78
CA ASP A 519 6.82 -38.26 -10.32
C ASP A 519 7.60 -38.92 -11.48
N ASN A 520 6.89 -39.31 -12.55
CA ASN A 520 7.52 -39.76 -13.79
C ASN A 520 8.16 -38.62 -14.60
N GLY A 521 7.95 -37.39 -14.18
CA GLY A 521 8.50 -36.16 -14.76
C GLY A 521 7.63 -35.58 -15.85
N ALA A 522 7.33 -34.28 -15.72
CA ALA A 522 6.57 -33.48 -16.67
C ALA A 522 7.30 -32.17 -16.99
N LEU A 523 7.29 -31.75 -18.27
CA LEU A 523 7.78 -30.43 -18.67
C LEU A 523 6.76 -29.35 -18.30
N VAL A 524 5.49 -29.66 -18.53
CA VAL A 524 4.36 -28.77 -18.23
C VAL A 524 3.29 -29.59 -17.51
N VAL A 525 2.76 -28.97 -16.48
CA VAL A 525 1.55 -29.38 -15.79
C VAL A 525 0.57 -28.23 -15.94
N ASN A 526 -0.61 -28.49 -16.48
CA ASN A 526 -1.66 -27.50 -16.64
C ASN A 526 -2.95 -28.07 -16.05
N TYR A 527 -3.52 -27.32 -15.10
CA TYR A 527 -4.79 -27.64 -14.47
C TYR A 527 -5.84 -26.61 -14.87
N PHE A 528 -7.06 -27.05 -15.19
CA PHE A 528 -8.23 -26.21 -15.45
C PHE A 528 -9.35 -26.59 -14.50
N GLY A 529 -9.65 -25.71 -13.54
CA GLY A 529 -10.63 -26.03 -12.51
C GLY A 529 -10.73 -24.98 -11.42
N HIS A 530 -11.44 -25.35 -10.37
CA HIS A 530 -11.50 -24.58 -9.14
C HIS A 530 -10.19 -24.72 -8.35
N GLY A 531 -9.87 -23.74 -7.52
CA GLY A 531 -8.72 -23.83 -6.63
C GLY A 531 -8.88 -22.92 -5.43
N GLY A 532 -8.40 -23.37 -4.28
CA GLY A 532 -8.27 -22.57 -3.05
C GLY A 532 -6.82 -22.44 -2.61
N GLU A 533 -6.56 -21.76 -1.49
CA GLU A 533 -5.19 -21.62 -0.97
C GLU A 533 -4.55 -22.97 -0.58
N ASP A 534 -5.36 -23.98 -0.25
CA ASP A 534 -4.92 -25.31 0.18
C ASP A 534 -5.01 -26.40 -0.92
N GLY A 535 -5.41 -26.04 -2.14
CA GLY A 535 -5.66 -26.98 -3.23
C GLY A 535 -6.79 -26.54 -4.13
#